data_AF-X1HQC8-F1
#
_entry.id   AF-X1HQC8-F1
#
_cell.length_a   1.000
_cell.length_b   1.000
_cell.length_c   1.000
_cell.angle_alpha   90.00
_cell.angle_beta   90.00
_cell.angle_gamma   90.00
#
_symmetry.space_group_name_H-M   'P 1'
#
loop_
_entity.id
_entity.type
_entity.pdbx_description
1 polymer ?
#
loop_
_entity_poly.entity_id
_entity_poly.type
_entity_poly.pdbx_seq_one_letter_code
_entity_poly.pdbx_strand_id
1 'polypeptide(L)'
;SNVPHSEIVEKAIEVRGLKIKVAKIDIPVAHSPAFEGERIRKEDMHCEFGGQRTPAFEWLRMREIGEVEDGKVEIEGPNVDSVEEGGKLPLGVVVEVAGRKMQIDFEPVLERQVHTFMNEAQGLWHMGQRDISWVRISKDAFKAGFKVEHIGKLLHAMYHEQYSSILDKVQVKIFTDEKQVLKLSEMARKIWAVRDERLAGMTDEDVGTFYSCTLCQSFAPNHVCVVSPERPGLCGAYSWLDCRAAYEIIPTGPNQPISKGNCIEPTN
;
A
#
# COMPACT_ATOMS: atom_id res chain seq x y z
N SER A 1 -28.08 16.79 20.43
CA SER A 1 -26.87 16.31 19.74
C SER A 1 -25.68 16.94 20.46
N ASN A 2 -24.74 16.14 20.97
CA ASN A 2 -23.54 16.60 21.70
C ASN A 2 -22.28 16.54 20.83
N VAL A 3 -22.41 16.66 19.50
CA VAL A 3 -21.26 16.61 18.58
C VAL A 3 -20.57 17.99 18.57
N PRO A 4 -19.26 18.10 18.89
CA PRO A 4 -18.51 19.35 18.81
C PRO A 4 -18.55 19.96 17.40
N HIS A 5 -18.57 21.29 17.29
CA HIS A 5 -18.66 21.97 15.98
C HIS A 5 -17.52 21.57 15.03
N SER A 6 -16.31 21.34 15.55
CA SER A 6 -15.15 20.85 14.81
C SER A 6 -15.35 19.46 14.17
N GLU A 7 -16.25 18.64 14.71
CA GLU A 7 -16.48 17.26 14.29
C GLU A 7 -17.80 17.08 13.52
N ILE A 8 -18.61 18.14 13.37
CA ILE A 8 -19.93 18.05 12.73
C ILE A 8 -19.85 17.54 11.30
N VAL A 9 -18.87 18.01 10.52
CA VAL A 9 -18.71 17.60 9.11
C VAL A 9 -18.36 16.12 9.01
N GLU A 10 -17.36 15.69 9.78
CA GLU A 10 -16.93 14.29 9.84
C GLU A 10 -18.07 13.38 10.29
N LYS A 11 -18.81 13.77 11.34
CA LYS A 11 -19.95 12.98 11.82
C LYS A 11 -21.08 12.92 10.80
N ALA A 12 -21.32 14.00 10.05
CA ALA A 12 -22.31 13.99 8.97
C ALA A 12 -21.91 13.03 7.84
N ILE A 13 -20.62 13.01 7.46
CA ILE A 13 -20.06 12.07 6.48
C ILE A 13 -20.28 10.62 6.95
N GLU A 14 -19.92 10.32 8.19
CA GLU A 14 -20.08 8.98 8.79
C GLU A 14 -21.55 8.53 8.82
N VAL A 15 -22.44 9.34 9.41
CA VAL A 15 -23.85 9.00 9.61
C VAL A 15 -24.60 8.86 8.29
N ARG A 16 -24.25 9.68 7.28
CA ARG A 16 -24.90 9.64 5.97
C ARG A 16 -24.21 8.72 4.97
N GLY A 17 -23.04 8.18 5.32
CA GLY A 17 -22.22 7.37 4.42
C GLY A 17 -21.82 8.11 3.15
N LEU A 18 -21.46 9.39 3.28
CA LEU A 18 -20.99 10.19 2.15
C LEU A 18 -19.61 9.69 1.71
N LYS A 19 -19.39 9.59 0.40
CA LYS A 19 -18.08 9.22 -0.16
C LYS A 19 -17.26 10.47 -0.38
N ILE A 20 -16.07 10.52 0.20
CA ILE A 20 -15.11 11.60 -0.02
C ILE A 20 -14.45 11.38 -1.38
N LYS A 21 -14.55 12.37 -2.27
CA LYS A 21 -13.72 12.43 -3.48
C LYS A 21 -12.64 13.47 -3.26
N VAL A 22 -11.38 13.04 -3.28
CA VAL A 22 -10.25 13.95 -3.17
C VAL A 22 -10.06 14.64 -4.51
N ALA A 23 -10.37 15.94 -4.57
CA ALA A 23 -10.35 16.70 -5.82
C ALA A 23 -8.92 17.04 -6.30
N LYS A 24 -7.95 17.06 -5.38
CA LYS A 24 -6.55 17.36 -5.65
C LYS A 24 -5.67 16.71 -4.58
N ILE A 25 -4.62 16.01 -5.00
CA ILE A 25 -3.61 15.46 -4.11
C ILE A 25 -2.63 16.59 -3.74
N ASP A 26 -2.46 16.86 -2.44
CA ASP A 26 -1.61 17.95 -1.93
C ASP A 26 -0.13 17.53 -1.87
N ILE A 27 0.47 17.35 -3.06
CA ILE A 27 1.89 17.04 -3.22
C ILE A 27 2.53 17.98 -4.26
N PRO A 28 3.85 18.23 -4.17
CA PRO A 28 4.54 19.20 -5.03
C PRO A 28 4.93 18.67 -6.42
N VAL A 29 4.57 17.43 -6.73
CA VAL A 29 4.90 16.75 -7.99
C VAL A 29 3.62 16.34 -8.71
N ALA A 30 3.74 16.05 -10.01
CA ALA A 30 2.61 15.50 -10.76
C ALA A 30 2.25 14.09 -10.26
N HIS A 31 0.98 13.75 -10.38
CA HIS A 31 0.45 12.42 -10.05
C HIS A 31 -0.29 11.87 -11.26
N SER A 32 0.02 10.63 -11.64
CA SER A 32 -0.64 9.91 -12.73
C SER A 32 -0.19 8.44 -12.76
N PRO A 33 -1.08 7.49 -13.09
CA PRO A 33 -0.71 6.10 -13.40
C PRO A 33 0.41 5.97 -14.44
N ALA A 34 0.57 6.97 -15.32
CA ALA A 34 1.63 6.99 -16.32
C ALA A 34 3.06 7.05 -15.75
N PHE A 35 3.22 7.46 -14.47
CA PHE A 35 4.52 7.55 -13.83
C PHE A 35 4.97 6.23 -13.18
N GLU A 36 4.10 5.21 -13.04
CA GLU A 36 4.41 3.99 -12.27
C GLU A 36 5.66 3.24 -12.76
N GLY A 37 5.97 3.35 -14.06
CA GLY A 37 7.13 2.73 -14.69
C GLY A 37 8.43 3.54 -14.67
N GLU A 38 8.45 4.72 -14.01
CA GLU A 38 9.64 5.58 -13.94
C GLU A 38 10.81 4.84 -13.27
N ARG A 39 12.03 5.07 -13.76
CA ARG A 39 13.25 4.50 -13.16
C ARG A 39 14.13 5.63 -12.65
N ILE A 40 14.35 5.67 -11.35
CA ILE A 40 15.29 6.61 -10.72
C ILE A 40 16.64 5.90 -10.57
N ARG A 41 17.62 6.30 -11.36
CA ARG A 41 18.99 5.77 -11.27
C ARG A 41 19.75 6.42 -10.13
N LYS A 42 20.91 5.86 -9.78
CA LYS A 42 21.71 6.33 -8.64
C LYS A 42 22.15 7.78 -8.83
N GLU A 43 22.48 8.15 -10.05
CA GLU A 43 22.89 9.49 -10.46
C GLU A 43 21.76 10.52 -10.41
N ASP A 44 20.49 10.10 -10.42
CA ASP A 44 19.32 10.99 -10.45
C ASP A 44 18.57 11.04 -9.10
N MET A 45 19.04 10.26 -8.13
CA MET A 45 18.42 10.10 -6.81
C MET A 45 18.93 11.14 -5.81
N HIS A 46 18.03 11.74 -5.05
CA HIS A 46 18.35 12.56 -3.89
C HIS A 46 18.48 11.73 -2.61
N CYS A 47 17.50 10.85 -2.34
CA CYS A 47 17.48 10.02 -1.13
C CYS A 47 17.02 8.58 -1.45
N GLU A 48 17.61 7.61 -0.76
CA GLU A 48 17.25 6.18 -0.81
C GLU A 48 16.80 5.68 0.57
N PHE A 49 15.82 4.78 0.58
CA PHE A 49 15.37 4.07 1.77
C PHE A 49 15.22 2.58 1.48
N GLY A 50 15.57 1.71 2.42
CA GLY A 50 15.31 0.29 2.28
C GLY A 50 16.30 -0.46 1.39
N GLY A 51 15.79 -1.49 0.71
CA GLY A 51 16.61 -2.45 -0.03
C GLY A 51 17.63 -3.12 0.89
N GLN A 52 18.87 -3.24 0.42
CA GLN A 52 19.99 -3.77 1.23
C GLN A 52 20.83 -2.65 1.86
N ARG A 53 20.27 -1.45 2.05
CA ARG A 53 21.03 -0.24 2.43
C ARG A 53 20.63 0.31 3.79
N THR A 54 19.35 0.40 4.06
CA THR A 54 18.79 0.81 5.35
C THR A 54 17.59 -0.07 5.68
N PRO A 55 17.20 -0.19 6.96
CA PRO A 55 15.94 -0.83 7.31
C PRO A 55 14.77 -0.07 6.70
N ALA A 56 13.85 -0.78 6.04
CA ALA A 56 12.58 -0.20 5.64
C ALA A 56 11.43 -1.19 5.78
N PHE A 57 10.23 -0.67 6.06
CA PHE A 57 9.02 -1.45 5.99
C PHE A 57 7.79 -0.62 5.64
N GLU A 58 6.77 -1.29 5.12
CA GLU A 58 5.42 -0.77 4.94
C GLU A 58 4.41 -1.73 5.59
N TRP A 59 3.49 -1.18 6.38
CA TRP A 59 2.50 -1.96 7.11
C TRP A 59 1.17 -1.23 7.14
N LEU A 60 0.14 -1.89 6.61
CA LEU A 60 -1.23 -1.42 6.73
C LEU A 60 -1.98 -2.23 7.79
N ARG A 61 -2.72 -1.51 8.64
CA ARG A 61 -3.52 -2.11 9.71
C ARG A 61 -4.87 -1.44 9.89
N MET A 62 -5.89 -2.26 10.10
CA MET A 62 -7.21 -1.82 10.48
C MET A 62 -7.21 -1.36 11.94
N ARG A 63 -7.95 -0.29 12.22
CA ARG A 63 -8.22 0.23 13.57
C ARG A 63 -9.70 0.50 13.74
N GLU A 64 -10.10 0.71 15.00
CA GLU A 64 -11.45 1.17 15.28
C GLU A 64 -11.65 2.61 14.80
N ILE A 65 -12.86 2.97 14.37
CA ILE A 65 -13.14 4.27 13.74
C ILE A 65 -12.82 5.48 14.63
N GLY A 66 -12.90 5.30 15.96
CA GLY A 66 -12.55 6.34 16.94
C GLY A 66 -11.06 6.47 17.22
N GLU A 67 -10.22 5.56 16.71
CA GLU A 67 -8.77 5.58 16.90
C GLU A 67 -8.03 6.20 15.69
N VAL A 68 -8.73 6.43 14.58
CA VAL A 68 -8.17 6.99 13.35
C VAL A 68 -8.69 8.41 13.15
N GLU A 69 -7.76 9.35 12.99
CA GLU A 69 -8.03 10.73 12.62
C GLU A 69 -7.81 10.87 11.10
N ASP A 70 -8.89 11.08 10.34
CA ASP A 70 -8.81 11.08 8.88
C ASP A 70 -7.91 12.21 8.36
N GLY A 71 -7.02 11.89 7.43
CA GLY A 71 -6.09 12.85 6.82
C GLY A 71 -4.88 13.19 7.69
N LYS A 72 -4.78 12.64 8.90
CA LYS A 72 -3.63 12.89 9.76
C LYS A 72 -2.38 12.21 9.19
N VAL A 73 -1.32 13.01 9.06
CA VAL A 73 0.03 12.53 8.71
C VAL A 73 0.96 12.86 9.86
N GLU A 74 1.55 11.84 10.48
CA GLU A 74 2.54 11.99 11.55
C GLU A 74 3.93 11.64 11.00
N ILE A 75 4.94 12.41 11.38
CA ILE A 75 6.33 12.18 10.95
C ILE A 75 7.19 12.12 12.20
N GLU A 76 7.96 11.03 12.33
CA GLU A 76 8.91 10.84 13.42
C GLU A 76 10.30 10.53 12.86
N GLY A 77 11.20 11.50 12.98
CA GLY A 77 12.58 11.40 12.51
C GLY A 77 12.96 12.49 11.51
N PRO A 78 14.18 12.41 10.94
CA PRO A 78 14.69 13.37 9.96
C PRO A 78 13.91 13.35 8.64
N ASN A 79 13.92 14.46 7.91
CA ASN A 79 13.32 14.53 6.57
C ASN A 79 14.41 14.42 5.49
N VAL A 80 14.01 14.35 4.22
CA VAL A 80 14.95 14.20 3.09
C VAL A 80 15.88 15.39 2.87
N ASP A 81 15.58 16.55 3.45
CA ASP A 81 16.46 17.73 3.46
C ASP A 81 17.58 17.64 4.50
N SER A 82 17.58 16.62 5.38
CA SER A 82 18.64 16.41 6.37
C SER A 82 19.83 15.62 5.83
N VAL A 83 19.76 15.09 4.61
CA VAL A 83 20.82 14.31 3.98
C VAL A 83 21.33 15.02 2.73
N GLU A 84 22.61 14.82 2.44
CA GLU A 84 23.17 15.26 1.16
C GLU A 84 22.57 14.46 -0.01
N GLU A 85 22.74 14.98 -1.22
CA GLU A 85 22.33 14.30 -2.44
C GLU A 85 22.93 12.88 -2.54
N GLY A 86 22.08 11.89 -2.82
CA GLY A 86 22.45 10.48 -2.81
C GLY A 86 22.50 9.86 -1.40
N GLY A 87 22.05 10.60 -0.39
CA GLY A 87 21.95 10.17 1.00
C GLY A 87 20.95 9.04 1.23
N LYS A 88 20.91 8.54 2.46
CA LYS A 88 20.09 7.39 2.83
C LYS A 88 19.42 7.62 4.18
N LEU A 89 18.20 7.11 4.31
CA LEU A 89 17.45 7.12 5.57
C LEU A 89 16.74 5.77 5.74
N PRO A 90 16.44 5.34 6.98
CA PRO A 90 15.49 4.26 7.21
C PRO A 90 14.07 4.75 6.92
N LEU A 91 13.14 3.84 6.63
CA LEU A 91 11.73 4.20 6.35
C LEU A 91 10.75 3.22 6.96
N GLY A 92 9.85 3.70 7.80
CA GLY A 92 8.66 2.96 8.23
C GLY A 92 7.42 3.68 7.75
N VAL A 93 6.59 3.02 6.95
CA VAL A 93 5.27 3.53 6.54
C VAL A 93 4.21 2.71 7.25
N VAL A 94 3.49 3.34 8.19
CA VAL A 94 2.35 2.71 8.86
C VAL A 94 1.08 3.39 8.41
N VAL A 95 0.20 2.64 7.74
CA VAL A 95 -1.11 3.13 7.31
C VAL A 95 -2.17 2.55 8.24
N GLU A 96 -2.87 3.42 8.96
CA GLU A 96 -3.99 3.06 9.82
C GLU A 96 -5.29 3.40 9.09
N VAL A 97 -6.13 2.39 8.88
CA VAL A 97 -7.39 2.54 8.15
C VAL A 97 -8.57 2.13 9.01
N ALA A 98 -9.70 2.80 8.81
CA ALA A 98 -10.97 2.42 9.43
C ALA A 98 -12.11 2.58 8.42
N GLY A 99 -13.08 1.68 8.48
CA GLY A 99 -14.28 1.77 7.66
C GLY A 99 -15.28 0.69 8.02
N ARG A 100 -16.57 0.97 7.84
CA ARG A 100 -17.67 0.07 8.23
C ARG A 100 -17.69 -1.27 7.50
N LYS A 101 -17.10 -1.31 6.29
CA LYS A 101 -16.97 -2.54 5.49
C LYS A 101 -15.52 -3.02 5.41
N MET A 102 -14.59 -2.37 6.11
CA MET A 102 -13.22 -2.84 6.21
C MET A 102 -13.17 -4.12 7.04
N GLN A 103 -12.32 -5.05 6.63
CA GLN A 103 -12.10 -6.32 7.31
C GLN A 103 -10.59 -6.55 7.40
N ILE A 104 -10.16 -7.32 8.41
CA ILE A 104 -8.73 -7.65 8.58
C ILE A 104 -8.16 -8.39 7.36
N ASP A 105 -9.02 -9.15 6.67
CA ASP A 105 -8.71 -9.89 5.43
C ASP A 105 -8.38 -8.96 4.25
N PHE A 106 -8.77 -7.69 4.32
CA PHE A 106 -8.50 -6.71 3.28
C PHE A 106 -7.15 -6.00 3.49
N GLU A 107 -6.53 -6.14 4.67
CA GLU A 107 -5.26 -5.46 4.96
C GLU A 107 -4.16 -5.76 3.93
N PRO A 108 -3.90 -7.01 3.52
CA PRO A 108 -2.81 -7.28 2.57
C PRO A 108 -3.10 -6.71 1.17
N VAL A 109 -4.38 -6.70 0.78
CA VAL A 109 -4.84 -6.12 -0.50
C VAL A 109 -4.50 -4.63 -0.53
N LEU A 110 -4.84 -3.90 0.53
CA LEU A 110 -4.58 -2.47 0.62
C LEU A 110 -3.09 -2.18 0.86
N GLU A 111 -2.38 -3.00 1.64
CA GLU A 111 -0.93 -2.87 1.90
C GLU A 111 -0.14 -2.90 0.58
N ARG A 112 -0.51 -3.78 -0.36
CA ARG A 112 0.14 -3.83 -1.68
C ARG A 112 0.00 -2.54 -2.47
N GLN A 113 -1.06 -1.77 -2.26
CA GLN A 113 -1.30 -0.55 -3.03
C GLN A 113 -0.32 0.56 -2.69
N VAL A 114 0.40 0.49 -1.56
CA VAL A 114 1.50 1.42 -1.26
C VAL A 114 2.51 1.44 -2.41
N HIS A 115 2.80 0.28 -3.00
CA HIS A 115 3.67 0.18 -4.17
C HIS A 115 3.14 0.98 -5.36
N THR A 116 1.89 0.76 -5.77
CA THR A 116 1.32 1.46 -6.93
C THR A 116 1.22 2.94 -6.63
N PHE A 117 0.59 3.33 -5.52
CA PHE A 117 0.36 4.73 -5.18
C PHE A 117 1.63 5.55 -5.10
N MET A 118 2.71 5.02 -4.50
CA MET A 118 3.98 5.74 -4.45
C MET A 118 4.62 5.91 -5.83
N ASN A 119 4.52 4.92 -6.71
CA ASN A 119 5.07 4.99 -8.06
C ASN A 119 4.23 5.87 -9.00
N GLU A 120 2.96 6.17 -8.69
CA GLU A 120 2.14 7.10 -9.47
C GLU A 120 2.50 8.59 -9.24
N ALA A 121 3.33 8.89 -8.24
CA ALA A 121 3.89 10.22 -8.04
C ALA A 121 5.21 10.40 -8.82
N GLN A 122 5.27 11.43 -9.66
CA GLN A 122 6.44 11.71 -10.49
C GLN A 122 7.70 11.90 -9.65
N GLY A 123 8.79 11.22 -10.02
CA GLY A 123 10.06 11.30 -9.31
C GLY A 123 10.09 10.55 -7.97
N LEU A 124 9.10 9.69 -7.71
CA LEU A 124 9.18 8.63 -6.70
C LEU A 124 9.34 7.28 -7.39
N TRP A 125 10.02 6.37 -6.69
CA TRP A 125 10.12 4.99 -7.10
C TRP A 125 10.04 4.08 -5.87
N HIS A 126 9.19 3.06 -5.94
CA HIS A 126 9.00 2.07 -4.89
C HIS A 126 9.09 0.66 -5.45
N MET A 127 9.80 -0.23 -4.76
CA MET A 127 9.89 -1.65 -5.10
C MET A 127 9.87 -2.49 -3.84
N GLY A 128 9.46 -3.76 -3.96
CA GLY A 128 9.33 -4.66 -2.83
C GLY A 128 7.98 -4.52 -2.15
N GLN A 129 7.95 -4.97 -0.90
CA GLN A 129 6.76 -5.10 -0.06
C GLN A 129 7.18 -5.26 1.41
N ARG A 130 6.24 -5.18 2.35
CA ARG A 130 6.46 -5.54 3.77
C ARG A 130 7.76 -4.92 4.29
N ASP A 131 8.71 -5.70 4.82
CA ASP A 131 10.02 -5.24 5.32
C ASP A 131 11.18 -5.39 4.32
N ILE A 132 10.88 -5.60 3.05
CA ILE A 132 11.86 -5.62 1.96
C ILE A 132 11.60 -4.50 0.95
N SER A 133 10.87 -3.45 1.38
CA SER A 133 10.61 -2.28 0.55
C SER A 133 11.89 -1.51 0.25
N TRP A 134 11.90 -0.85 -0.90
CA TRP A 134 12.99 -0.04 -1.40
C TRP A 134 12.43 1.18 -2.12
N VAL A 135 12.74 2.36 -1.61
CA VAL A 135 12.20 3.64 -2.08
C VAL A 135 13.30 4.58 -2.51
N ARG A 136 13.05 5.31 -3.58
CA ARG A 136 13.89 6.42 -4.04
C ARG A 136 13.05 7.67 -4.28
N ILE A 137 13.65 8.82 -3.98
CA ILE A 137 13.14 10.14 -4.35
C ILE A 137 14.17 10.78 -5.28
N SER A 138 13.73 11.27 -6.43
CA SER A 138 14.60 11.91 -7.42
C SER A 138 15.04 13.30 -6.96
N LYS A 139 16.14 13.81 -7.53
CA LYS A 139 16.59 15.19 -7.33
C LYS A 139 15.54 16.20 -7.75
N ASP A 140 14.78 15.92 -8.80
CA ASP A 140 13.78 16.85 -9.32
C ASP A 140 12.52 16.87 -8.44
N ALA A 141 12.10 15.73 -7.90
CA ALA A 141 11.05 15.70 -6.88
C ALA A 141 11.47 16.47 -5.62
N PHE A 142 12.71 16.27 -5.15
CA PHE A 142 13.23 17.03 -4.01
C PHE A 142 13.27 18.55 -4.29
N LYS A 143 13.77 18.98 -5.45
CA LYS A 143 13.78 20.40 -5.86
C LYS A 143 12.38 21.00 -5.97
N ALA A 144 11.39 20.21 -6.37
CA ALA A 144 9.99 20.64 -6.39
C ALA A 144 9.41 20.85 -4.98
N GLY A 145 10.10 20.34 -3.94
CA GLY A 145 9.71 20.44 -2.54
C GLY A 145 9.21 19.14 -1.93
N PHE A 146 9.41 17.99 -2.60
CA PHE A 146 8.95 16.70 -2.11
C PHE A 146 9.69 16.29 -0.83
N LYS A 147 8.92 16.25 0.26
CA LYS A 147 9.26 15.73 1.59
C LYS A 147 8.57 14.41 1.91
N VAL A 148 9.04 13.68 2.94
CA VAL A 148 8.41 12.40 3.35
C VAL A 148 6.93 12.55 3.73
N GLU A 149 6.51 13.69 4.28
CA GLU A 149 5.09 14.01 4.57
C GLU A 149 4.16 13.77 3.38
N HIS A 150 4.64 14.07 2.17
CA HIS A 150 3.86 13.95 0.95
C HIS A 150 3.58 12.49 0.58
N ILE A 151 4.38 11.53 1.05
CA ILE A 151 4.04 10.11 0.96
C ILE A 151 2.74 9.85 1.73
N GLY A 152 2.59 10.42 2.92
CA GLY A 152 1.38 10.27 3.74
C GLY A 152 0.16 10.92 3.09
N LYS A 153 0.32 12.13 2.56
CA LYS A 153 -0.75 12.84 1.84
C LYS A 153 -1.18 12.11 0.57
N LEU A 154 -0.21 11.56 -0.18
CA LEU A 154 -0.46 10.74 -1.36
C LEU A 154 -1.23 9.47 -1.00
N LEU A 155 -0.77 8.71 -0.02
CA LEU A 155 -1.43 7.48 0.42
C LEU A 155 -2.85 7.75 0.92
N HIS A 156 -3.05 8.77 1.77
CA HIS A 156 -4.40 9.18 2.21
C HIS A 156 -5.33 9.45 1.02
N ALA A 157 -4.89 10.28 0.08
CA ALA A 157 -5.70 10.64 -1.08
C ALA A 157 -6.07 9.42 -1.93
N MET A 158 -5.09 8.56 -2.22
CA MET A 158 -5.26 7.40 -3.09
C MET A 158 -6.10 6.29 -2.46
N TYR A 159 -5.97 6.06 -1.15
CA TYR A 159 -6.86 5.12 -0.46
C TYR A 159 -8.32 5.59 -0.48
N HIS A 160 -8.59 6.88 -0.29
CA HIS A 160 -9.95 7.42 -0.42
C HIS A 160 -10.47 7.31 -1.87
N GLU A 161 -9.64 7.66 -2.85
CA GLU A 161 -10.02 7.62 -4.26
C GLU A 161 -10.41 6.21 -4.70
N GLN A 162 -9.56 5.22 -4.39
CA GLN A 162 -9.71 3.86 -4.89
C GLN A 162 -10.60 2.98 -4.00
N TYR A 163 -10.64 3.24 -2.69
CA TYR A 163 -11.23 2.34 -1.70
C TYR A 163 -12.29 2.97 -0.78
N SER A 164 -12.85 4.15 -1.12
CA SER A 164 -13.97 4.79 -0.39
C SER A 164 -15.26 3.95 -0.30
N SER A 165 -15.35 2.81 -1.00
CA SER A 165 -16.45 1.85 -0.83
C SER A 165 -16.35 1.04 0.46
N ILE A 166 -15.13 0.89 1.00
CA ILE A 166 -14.83 0.07 2.19
C ILE A 166 -14.13 0.86 3.30
N LEU A 167 -13.45 1.96 2.97
CA LEU A 167 -12.75 2.84 3.90
C LEU A 167 -13.52 4.14 4.14
N ASP A 168 -13.57 4.55 5.41
CA ASP A 168 -14.14 5.82 5.84
C ASP A 168 -13.05 6.80 6.34
N LYS A 169 -11.94 6.30 6.93
CA LYS A 169 -10.82 7.11 7.44
C LYS A 169 -9.46 6.48 7.17
N VAL A 170 -8.46 7.32 6.90
CA VAL A 170 -7.06 6.92 6.71
C VAL A 170 -6.14 7.89 7.45
N GLN A 171 -5.23 7.34 8.24
CA GLN A 171 -4.14 8.06 8.90
C GLN A 171 -2.81 7.40 8.51
N VAL A 172 -1.76 8.21 8.29
CA VAL A 172 -0.44 7.70 7.91
C VAL A 172 0.61 8.17 8.92
N LYS A 173 1.46 7.26 9.37
CA LYS A 173 2.61 7.56 10.22
C LYS A 173 3.89 7.17 9.49
N ILE A 174 4.84 8.09 9.41
CA ILE A 174 6.09 7.92 8.70
C ILE A 174 7.24 8.02 9.68
N PHE A 175 8.08 7.00 9.70
CA PHE A 175 9.23 6.90 10.59
C PHE A 175 10.52 6.94 9.76
N THR A 176 11.43 7.82 10.13
CA THR A 176 12.78 7.91 9.56
C THR A 176 13.85 7.89 10.65
N ASP A 177 13.46 7.69 11.91
CA ASP A 177 14.35 7.28 12.99
C ASP A 177 14.57 5.76 12.96
N GLU A 178 15.84 5.33 12.91
CA GLU A 178 16.19 3.91 12.74
C GLU A 178 15.70 3.02 13.87
N LYS A 179 15.73 3.51 15.13
CA LYS A 179 15.32 2.70 16.28
C LYS A 179 13.83 2.42 16.25
N GLN A 180 13.03 3.43 15.90
CA GLN A 180 11.59 3.26 15.74
C GLN A 180 11.26 2.37 14.55
N VAL A 181 11.96 2.53 13.42
CA VAL A 181 11.76 1.68 12.23
C VAL A 181 12.01 0.21 12.56
N LEU A 182 13.13 -0.11 13.23
CA LEU A 182 13.45 -1.49 13.62
C LEU A 182 12.41 -2.07 14.59
N LYS A 183 12.02 -1.31 15.62
CA LYS A 183 11.03 -1.73 16.61
C LYS A 183 9.67 -2.05 15.97
N LEU A 184 9.19 -1.16 15.10
CA LEU A 184 7.89 -1.33 14.44
C LEU A 184 7.95 -2.45 13.38
N SER A 185 9.07 -2.59 12.67
CA SER A 185 9.28 -3.70 11.73
C SER A 185 9.19 -5.06 12.42
N GLU A 186 9.76 -5.22 13.62
CA GLU A 186 9.61 -6.46 14.40
C GLU A 186 8.16 -6.76 14.78
N MET A 187 7.36 -5.73 15.08
CA MET A 187 5.93 -5.89 15.34
C MET A 187 5.19 -6.30 14.07
N ALA A 188 5.46 -5.65 12.94
CA ALA A 188 4.84 -5.94 11.66
C ALA A 188 5.15 -7.36 11.18
N ARG A 189 6.39 -7.84 11.37
CA ARG A 189 6.80 -9.24 11.07
C ARG A 189 5.94 -10.29 11.76
N LYS A 190 5.53 -10.05 13.00
CA LYS A 190 4.63 -10.97 13.73
C LYS A 190 3.26 -11.04 13.08
N ILE A 191 2.74 -9.92 12.59
CA ILE A 191 1.47 -9.87 11.89
C ILE A 191 1.56 -10.56 10.53
N TRP A 192 2.63 -10.32 9.77
CA TRP A 192 2.83 -11.00 8.48
C TRP A 192 3.00 -12.51 8.66
N ALA A 193 3.67 -12.97 9.70
CA ALA A 193 3.77 -14.40 10.00
C ALA A 193 2.39 -15.05 10.24
N VAL A 194 1.49 -14.36 10.95
CA VAL A 194 0.10 -14.84 11.14
C VAL A 194 -0.68 -14.84 9.82
N ARG A 195 -0.49 -13.82 8.97
CA ARG A 195 -1.09 -13.78 7.63
C ARG A 195 -0.61 -14.95 6.76
N ASP A 196 0.68 -15.26 6.82
CA ASP A 196 1.30 -16.35 6.06
C ASP A 196 0.85 -17.73 6.60
N GLU A 197 0.72 -17.90 7.92
CA GLU A 197 0.24 -19.15 8.54
C GLU A 197 -1.19 -19.50 8.11
N ARG A 198 -2.05 -18.50 7.92
CA ARG A 198 -3.42 -18.71 7.44
C ARG A 198 -3.46 -19.36 6.04
N LEU A 199 -2.46 -19.10 5.22
CA LEU A 199 -2.35 -19.67 3.87
C LEU A 199 -1.76 -21.08 3.89
N ALA A 200 -0.90 -21.38 4.86
CA ALA A 200 -0.13 -22.62 4.91
C ALA A 200 -0.99 -23.90 5.01
N GLY A 201 -2.27 -23.79 5.39
CA GLY A 201 -3.20 -24.91 5.50
C GLY A 201 -4.05 -25.19 4.25
N MET A 202 -3.85 -24.46 3.15
CA MET A 202 -4.66 -24.59 1.93
C MET A 202 -3.84 -25.20 0.79
N THR A 203 -4.39 -26.22 0.10
CA THR A 203 -3.78 -26.76 -1.12
C THR A 203 -4.55 -26.36 -2.38
N ASP A 204 -3.95 -26.56 -3.55
CA ASP A 204 -4.60 -26.28 -4.82
C ASP A 204 -5.82 -27.21 -5.06
N GLU A 205 -5.85 -28.40 -4.46
CA GLU A 205 -6.98 -29.35 -4.49
C GLU A 205 -8.18 -28.88 -3.66
N ASP A 206 -7.95 -28.13 -2.59
CA ASP A 206 -9.01 -27.65 -1.69
C ASP A 206 -9.92 -26.61 -2.35
N VAL A 207 -9.49 -26.03 -3.48
CA VAL A 207 -10.20 -24.94 -4.16
C VAL A 207 -10.62 -25.32 -5.58
N GLY A 208 -11.79 -24.83 -5.99
CA GLY A 208 -12.32 -24.94 -7.36
C GLY A 208 -12.01 -23.74 -8.26
N THR A 209 -11.36 -22.71 -7.73
CA THR A 209 -11.16 -21.42 -8.38
C THR A 209 -9.76 -20.90 -8.09
N PHE A 210 -9.04 -20.51 -9.13
CA PHE A 210 -7.83 -19.71 -9.04
C PHE A 210 -8.15 -18.25 -9.33
N TYR A 211 -7.18 -17.37 -9.20
CA TYR A 211 -7.36 -15.96 -9.55
C TYR A 211 -6.29 -15.50 -10.53
N SER A 212 -6.68 -14.71 -11.53
CA SER A 212 -5.72 -13.91 -12.28
C SER A 212 -5.26 -12.72 -11.43
N CYS A 213 -4.10 -12.16 -11.79
CA CYS A 213 -3.72 -10.81 -11.39
C CYS A 213 -3.06 -10.12 -12.58
N THR A 214 -3.62 -8.97 -12.97
CA THR A 214 -3.11 -8.13 -14.07
C THR A 214 -2.55 -6.79 -13.60
N LEU A 215 -2.30 -6.62 -12.30
CA LEU A 215 -1.83 -5.35 -11.72
C LEU A 215 -0.53 -4.87 -12.38
N CYS A 216 0.42 -5.78 -12.66
CA CYS A 216 1.70 -5.44 -13.29
C CYS A 216 1.60 -5.11 -14.80
N GLN A 217 0.41 -5.10 -15.40
CA GLN A 217 0.26 -4.75 -16.83
C GLN A 217 0.55 -3.26 -17.11
N SER A 218 0.64 -2.42 -16.10
CA SER A 218 1.08 -1.03 -16.23
C SER A 218 2.48 -0.90 -16.84
N PHE A 219 3.37 -1.87 -16.58
CA PHE A 219 4.73 -1.92 -17.16
C PHE A 219 5.06 -3.23 -17.90
N ALA A 220 4.25 -4.27 -17.75
CA ALA A 220 4.40 -5.55 -18.45
C ALA A 220 3.06 -5.95 -19.13
N PRO A 221 2.70 -5.34 -20.28
CA PRO A 221 1.33 -5.35 -20.81
C PRO A 221 0.71 -6.73 -21.05
N ASN A 222 1.53 -7.72 -21.39
CA ASN A 222 1.05 -9.09 -21.69
C ASN A 222 1.20 -10.05 -20.49
N HIS A 223 1.65 -9.56 -19.34
CA HIS A 223 1.85 -10.40 -18.16
C HIS A 223 0.52 -10.68 -17.44
N VAL A 224 0.31 -11.92 -17.03
CA VAL A 224 -0.80 -12.34 -16.17
C VAL A 224 -0.26 -13.34 -15.16
N CYS A 225 -0.41 -13.04 -13.87
CA CYS A 225 -0.21 -14.06 -12.83
C CYS A 225 -1.47 -14.92 -12.72
N VAL A 226 -1.30 -16.23 -12.57
CA VAL A 226 -2.35 -17.13 -12.08
C VAL A 226 -1.94 -17.54 -10.67
N VAL A 227 -2.77 -17.19 -9.70
CA VAL A 227 -2.52 -17.34 -8.27
C VAL A 227 -3.38 -18.47 -7.73
N SER A 228 -2.74 -19.42 -7.05
CA SER A 228 -3.36 -20.55 -6.36
C SER A 228 -2.89 -20.58 -4.90
N PRO A 229 -3.54 -21.37 -4.01
CA PRO A 229 -3.09 -21.51 -2.63
C PRO A 229 -1.60 -21.84 -2.49
N GLU A 230 -1.08 -22.76 -3.30
CA GLU A 230 0.31 -23.21 -3.23
C GLU A 230 1.26 -22.41 -4.14
N ARG A 231 0.71 -21.54 -4.98
CA ARG A 231 1.48 -20.66 -5.88
C ARG A 231 1.02 -19.20 -5.72
N PRO A 232 1.55 -18.48 -4.70
CA PRO A 232 1.29 -17.06 -4.55
C PRO A 232 1.84 -16.27 -5.75
N GLY A 233 1.38 -15.03 -5.90
CA GLY A 233 1.89 -14.13 -6.92
C GLY A 233 3.40 -13.93 -6.78
N LEU A 234 4.11 -13.87 -7.92
CA LEU A 234 5.58 -13.82 -7.94
C LEU A 234 6.19 -12.61 -7.23
N CYS A 235 5.40 -11.56 -6.98
CA CYS A 235 5.83 -10.42 -6.18
C CYS A 235 6.04 -10.77 -4.71
N GLY A 236 5.42 -11.86 -4.24
CA GLY A 236 5.37 -12.25 -2.83
C GLY A 236 4.27 -11.55 -2.03
N ALA A 237 3.51 -10.63 -2.64
CA ALA A 237 2.64 -9.70 -1.90
C ALA A 237 1.20 -10.15 -1.82
N TYR A 238 0.79 -10.90 -2.84
CA TYR A 238 -0.57 -11.35 -3.06
C TYR A 238 -0.59 -12.87 -3.04
N SER A 239 -1.36 -13.39 -2.11
CA SER A 239 -1.77 -14.77 -2.04
C SER A 239 -3.09 -15.01 -2.76
N TRP A 240 -3.54 -16.27 -2.76
CA TRP A 240 -4.87 -16.62 -3.24
C TRP A 240 -5.99 -15.94 -2.45
N LEU A 241 -5.87 -15.87 -1.12
CA LEU A 241 -6.85 -15.20 -0.26
C LEU A 241 -6.92 -13.70 -0.58
N ASP A 242 -5.78 -13.08 -0.85
CA ASP A 242 -5.71 -11.65 -1.20
C ASP A 242 -6.37 -11.39 -2.55
N CYS A 243 -6.17 -12.26 -3.54
CA CYS A 243 -6.81 -12.11 -4.85
C CYS A 243 -8.34 -12.27 -4.76
N ARG A 244 -8.81 -13.21 -3.93
CA ARG A 244 -10.25 -13.37 -3.62
C ARG A 244 -10.82 -12.12 -2.96
N ALA A 245 -10.13 -11.61 -1.94
CA ALA A 245 -10.53 -10.39 -1.25
C ALA A 245 -10.53 -9.17 -2.19
N ALA A 246 -9.51 -9.02 -3.04
CA ALA A 246 -9.44 -7.94 -4.02
C ALA A 246 -10.63 -7.97 -5.00
N TYR A 247 -11.04 -9.15 -5.47
CA TYR A 247 -12.22 -9.32 -6.30
C TYR A 247 -13.52 -8.98 -5.56
N GLU A 248 -13.63 -9.33 -4.27
CA GLU A 248 -14.78 -8.95 -3.44
C GLU A 248 -14.91 -7.43 -3.28
N ILE A 249 -13.79 -6.73 -3.11
CA ILE A 249 -13.76 -5.27 -2.94
C ILE A 249 -14.09 -4.57 -4.26
N ILE A 250 -13.46 -4.98 -5.36
CA ILE A 250 -13.62 -4.39 -6.69
C ILE A 250 -13.78 -5.51 -7.74
N PRO A 251 -15.02 -5.95 -8.05
CA PRO A 251 -15.26 -7.03 -9.02
C PRO A 251 -14.78 -6.74 -10.44
N THR A 252 -14.60 -5.46 -10.79
CA THR A 252 -14.04 -5.01 -12.08
C THR A 252 -12.53 -4.75 -12.01
N GLY A 253 -11.87 -5.13 -10.91
CA GLY A 253 -10.46 -4.90 -10.66
C GLY A 253 -9.54 -5.91 -11.38
N PRO A 254 -8.23 -5.86 -11.10
CA PRO A 254 -7.22 -6.66 -11.80
C PRO A 254 -7.22 -8.15 -11.39
N ASN A 255 -7.93 -8.50 -10.33
CA ASN A 255 -8.04 -9.87 -9.85
C ASN A 255 -9.37 -10.48 -10.30
N GLN A 256 -9.32 -11.48 -11.18
CA GLN A 256 -10.53 -12.10 -11.73
C GLN A 256 -10.54 -13.61 -11.43
N PRO A 257 -11.71 -14.19 -11.10
CA PRO A 257 -11.81 -15.62 -10.83
C PRO A 257 -11.60 -16.44 -12.10
N ILE A 258 -10.82 -17.50 -11.98
CA ILE A 258 -10.57 -18.50 -13.02
C ILE A 258 -11.08 -19.85 -12.48
N SER A 259 -12.16 -20.37 -13.07
CA SER A 259 -12.60 -21.73 -12.75
C SER A 259 -11.55 -22.75 -13.23
N LYS A 260 -11.19 -23.73 -12.39
CA LYS A 260 -10.20 -24.76 -12.75
C LYS A 260 -10.64 -25.62 -13.94
N GLY A 261 -11.94 -25.73 -14.19
CA GLY A 261 -12.48 -26.54 -15.27
C GLY A 261 -11.99 -27.99 -15.24
N ASN A 262 -11.79 -28.59 -16.41
CA ASN A 262 -11.25 -29.94 -16.54
C ASN A 262 -9.73 -29.88 -16.64
N CYS A 263 -9.03 -30.62 -15.77
CA CYS A 263 -7.59 -30.79 -15.85
C CYS A 263 -7.23 -31.59 -17.11
N ILE A 264 -6.32 -31.06 -17.93
CA ILE A 264 -5.82 -31.75 -19.14
C ILE A 264 -4.69 -32.72 -18.75
N GLU A 265 -3.79 -32.26 -17.87
CA GLU A 265 -2.63 -33.02 -17.41
C GLU A 265 -2.25 -32.58 -15.98
N PRO A 266 -2.29 -33.47 -14.98
CA PRO A 266 -1.80 -33.16 -13.64
C PRO A 266 -0.27 -33.26 -13.60
N THR A 267 0.37 -32.30 -12.95
CA THR A 267 1.80 -32.37 -12.64
C THR A 267 1.98 -33.01 -11.26
N ASN A 268 2.58 -34.21 -11.23
CA ASN A 268 3.05 -34.87 -10.01
C ASN A 268 4.35 -34.24 -9.51
#